data_AF-A0A0J6UTB9-F1
#
_entry.id   AF-A0A0J6UTB9-F1
#
_cell.length_a   1.000
_cell.length_b   1.000
_cell.length_c   1.000
_cell.angle_alpha   90.00
_cell.angle_beta   90.00
_cell.angle_gamma   90.00
#
_symmetry.space_group_name_H-M   'P 1'
#
loop_
_entity.id
_entity.type
_entity.pdbx_description
1 polymer ?
#
loop_
_entity_poly.entity_id
_entity_poly.type
_entity_poly.pdbx_seq_one_letter_code
_entity_poly.pdbx_strand_id
1 'polypeptide(L)'
;MGVRDGSGRYGLGLAALAAVAIPVSVIAVLDPRIGLLRPRPAREATQLPARLPDQPAAAPVQAPASPQAAATPCPVCPRVEAPAPLRGTLQIRGTLPGPDIQVPDVAAERAAQRERLIGWTAHPDRVAGSAAALDLIGLVFTVPREPGAGYRPLALALSGAPDRAVVVLAEQPVTVTLSTRPPDRAGALGVESSAAFAVAEGRPDLLAGFRALPFGASEVAPVLDPLRFGPETLRGFCDALRRWATQFGLPLRHTRYTLIENPTRIALSGEALHGDGTARGRVSGRRLARLCRV
;
A
#
# COMPACT_ATOMS: atom_id res chain seq x y z
N MET A 1 10.66 9.37 78.75
CA MET A 1 10.34 10.76 79.12
C MET A 1 10.95 11.67 78.06
N GLY A 2 10.10 12.48 77.40
CA GLY A 2 10.43 13.59 76.48
C GLY A 2 10.98 13.15 75.10
N VAL A 3 10.30 13.22 73.96
CA VAL A 3 9.40 14.23 73.34
C VAL A 3 10.07 15.59 73.10
N ARG A 4 10.45 15.83 71.83
CA ARG A 4 10.21 17.02 70.99
C ARG A 4 10.94 16.81 69.65
N ASP A 5 10.24 16.59 68.53
CA ASP A 5 9.51 17.53 67.66
C ASP A 5 10.37 18.61 66.99
N GLY A 6 10.28 18.66 65.66
CA GLY A 6 10.91 19.65 64.78
C GLY A 6 10.93 19.16 63.32
N SER A 7 9.77 18.93 62.71
CA SER A 7 9.13 19.89 61.78
C SER A 7 10.04 20.32 60.62
N GLY A 8 9.86 19.66 59.47
CA GLY A 8 10.60 19.99 58.26
C GLY A 8 9.95 19.42 57.01
N ARG A 9 8.94 20.15 56.50
CA ARG A 9 8.52 20.19 55.09
C ARG A 9 7.59 19.09 54.58
N TYR A 10 6.32 19.20 55.00
CA TYR A 10 5.19 18.98 54.11
C TYR A 10 5.18 20.10 53.07
N GLY A 11 5.45 19.76 51.81
CA GLY A 11 5.49 20.76 50.74
C GLY A 11 5.89 20.22 49.37
N LEU A 12 5.49 19.00 49.02
CA LEU A 12 5.54 18.49 47.64
C LEU A 12 4.29 17.65 47.36
N GLY A 13 3.13 18.21 47.68
CA GLY A 13 1.87 17.85 47.03
C GLY A 13 1.68 18.76 45.81
N LEU A 14 1.15 18.20 44.72
CA LEU A 14 0.59 18.90 43.56
C LEU A 14 1.55 19.52 42.52
N ALA A 15 2.58 18.79 42.08
CA ALA A 15 3.23 19.10 40.78
C ALA A 15 3.56 17.88 39.90
N ALA A 16 3.22 16.66 40.32
CA ALA A 16 3.49 15.42 39.57
C ALA A 16 2.23 14.72 39.02
N LEU A 17 1.07 15.43 39.01
CA LEU A 17 -0.23 14.90 38.56
C LEU A 17 -0.90 15.77 37.48
N ALA A 18 -0.11 16.51 36.70
CA ALA A 18 -0.61 17.32 35.58
C ALA A 18 0.02 16.97 34.21
N ALA A 19 0.75 15.85 34.12
CA ALA A 19 1.39 15.40 32.87
C ALA A 19 0.95 13.99 32.42
N VAL A 20 -0.09 13.42 33.04
CA VAL A 20 -0.71 12.14 32.62
C VAL A 20 -2.23 12.30 32.62
N ALA A 21 -2.70 13.37 31.98
CA ALA A 21 -4.10 13.52 31.61
C ALA A 21 -4.14 13.99 30.17
N ILE A 22 -4.70 13.13 29.31
CA ILE A 22 -4.99 13.27 27.88
C ILE A 22 -3.95 12.59 26.96
N PRO A 23 -4.34 11.55 26.18
CA PRO A 23 -5.68 11.29 25.66
C PRO A 23 -6.24 9.89 26.01
N VAL A 24 -6.83 9.73 27.20
CA VAL A 24 -7.75 8.60 27.46
C VAL A 24 -9.14 8.87 26.86
N SER A 25 -9.46 10.13 26.57
CA SER A 25 -10.73 10.55 25.94
C SER A 25 -10.88 10.14 24.47
N VAL A 26 -9.83 9.64 23.81
CA VAL A 26 -9.93 9.10 22.44
C VAL A 26 -10.20 7.59 22.41
N ILE A 27 -9.91 6.86 23.49
CA ILE A 27 -10.11 5.40 23.56
C ILE A 27 -11.54 5.06 24.02
N ALA A 28 -12.16 5.89 24.87
CA ALA A 28 -13.54 5.67 25.34
C ALA A 28 -14.62 5.87 24.25
N VAL A 29 -14.29 6.46 23.10
CA VAL A 29 -15.22 6.64 21.96
C VAL A 29 -15.19 5.44 20.98
N LEU A 30 -14.35 4.43 21.23
CA LEU A 30 -14.13 3.30 20.31
C LEU A 30 -14.46 1.91 20.87
N ASP A 31 -15.09 1.80 22.05
CA ASP A 31 -15.54 0.51 22.59
C ASP A 31 -17.07 0.31 22.45
N PRO A 32 -17.55 -0.54 21.53
CA PRO A 32 -18.98 -0.83 21.37
C PRO A 32 -19.50 -1.95 22.30
N ARG A 33 -18.75 -2.42 23.31
CA ARG A 33 -19.19 -3.55 24.16
C ARG A 33 -19.92 -3.15 25.45
N ILE A 34 -20.07 -1.86 25.75
CA ILE A 34 -20.94 -1.39 26.84
C ILE A 34 -22.19 -0.75 26.23
N GLY A 35 -23.09 -1.61 25.79
CA GLY A 35 -24.37 -1.25 25.16
C GLY A 35 -25.32 -2.43 25.16
N LEU A 36 -25.45 -3.10 26.32
CA LEU A 36 -26.40 -4.17 26.52
C LEU A 36 -27.83 -3.59 26.59
N LEU A 37 -28.63 -4.05 25.62
CA LEU A 37 -30.07 -4.31 25.70
C LEU A 37 -31.02 -3.09 25.66
N ARG A 38 -31.55 -2.81 24.47
CA ARG A 38 -33.00 -2.53 24.32
C ARG A 38 -33.59 -3.08 23.02
N PRO A 39 -34.90 -3.42 23.04
CA PRO A 39 -35.51 -4.33 22.09
C PRO A 39 -36.04 -3.64 20.83
N ARG A 40 -36.12 -4.46 19.79
CA ARG A 40 -36.77 -4.28 18.49
C ARG A 40 -38.20 -3.75 18.61
N PRO A 41 -38.67 -2.95 17.63
CA PRO A 41 -39.93 -3.31 17.01
C PRO A 41 -39.85 -3.36 15.47
N ALA A 42 -40.69 -4.23 14.93
CA ALA A 42 -40.90 -4.48 13.52
C ALA A 42 -41.82 -3.42 12.88
N ARG A 43 -41.55 -3.10 11.61
CA ARG A 43 -42.52 -2.60 10.62
C ARG A 43 -41.89 -2.80 9.24
N GLU A 44 -42.34 -3.79 8.48
CA GLU A 44 -43.57 -3.85 7.67
C GLU A 44 -43.43 -3.09 6.35
N ALA A 45 -43.76 -3.82 5.29
CA ALA A 45 -43.41 -3.57 3.90
C ALA A 45 -44.22 -2.44 3.27
N THR A 46 -43.63 -1.76 2.26
CA THR A 46 -44.39 -1.30 1.09
C THR A 46 -43.47 -1.25 -0.13
N GLN A 47 -43.93 -1.90 -1.20
CA GLN A 47 -43.34 -2.01 -2.53
C GLN A 47 -43.73 -0.84 -3.44
N LEU A 48 -42.82 -0.53 -4.39
CA LEU A 48 -43.03 -0.07 -5.79
C LEU A 48 -43.56 1.37 -6.06
N PRO A 49 -43.39 1.93 -7.28
CA PRO A 49 -42.51 1.57 -8.41
C PRO A 49 -41.66 2.73 -8.99
N ALA A 50 -40.86 2.35 -9.99
CA ALA A 50 -39.98 3.15 -10.84
C ALA A 50 -40.63 4.32 -11.61
N ARG A 51 -39.84 5.38 -11.82
CA ARG A 51 -39.97 6.35 -12.93
C ARG A 51 -38.59 6.88 -13.34
N LEU A 52 -38.11 6.43 -14.50
CA LEU A 52 -37.46 7.27 -15.53
C LEU A 52 -38.55 7.55 -16.60
N PRO A 53 -38.50 8.61 -17.43
CA PRO A 53 -37.29 9.13 -18.10
C PRO A 53 -37.19 10.67 -18.09
N ASP A 54 -36.02 11.21 -18.46
CA ASP A 54 -35.93 12.13 -19.60
C ASP A 54 -34.50 12.64 -19.79
N GLN A 55 -34.01 12.40 -21.00
CA GLN A 55 -32.73 12.79 -21.55
C GLN A 55 -32.98 13.96 -22.51
N PRO A 56 -32.23 15.06 -22.42
CA PRO A 56 -32.06 15.89 -23.60
C PRO A 56 -30.59 16.07 -24.00
N ALA A 57 -30.40 15.81 -25.29
CA ALA A 57 -29.59 16.55 -26.26
C ALA A 57 -28.08 16.73 -26.01
N ALA A 58 -27.33 15.99 -26.82
CA ALA A 58 -25.98 16.31 -27.23
C ALA A 58 -25.88 17.73 -27.80
N ALA A 59 -24.83 18.45 -27.38
CA ALA A 59 -24.36 19.69 -27.99
C ALA A 59 -22.86 19.53 -28.32
N PRO A 60 -22.35 20.27 -29.32
CA PRO A 60 -21.31 19.79 -30.20
C PRO A 60 -19.89 19.96 -29.68
N VAL A 61 -19.04 19.05 -30.16
CA VAL A 61 -17.58 19.07 -30.10
C VAL A 61 -17.04 20.42 -30.58
N GLN A 62 -16.38 21.15 -29.68
CA GLN A 62 -15.47 22.24 -30.05
C GLN A 62 -14.05 21.82 -29.70
N ALA A 63 -13.26 21.56 -30.74
CA ALA A 63 -11.82 21.40 -30.66
C ALA A 63 -11.16 22.78 -30.52
N PRO A 64 -10.34 23.03 -29.49
CA PRO A 64 -9.41 24.15 -29.51
C PRO A 64 -8.16 23.76 -30.30
N ALA A 65 -7.81 24.67 -31.21
CA ALA A 65 -6.67 24.64 -32.10
C ALA A 65 -5.34 24.27 -31.42
N SER A 66 -4.55 23.44 -32.13
CA SER A 66 -3.13 23.25 -31.87
C SER A 66 -2.38 24.57 -32.10
N PRO A 67 -1.64 25.10 -31.12
CA PRO A 67 -0.64 26.12 -31.38
C PRO A 67 0.59 25.44 -32.01
N GLN A 68 0.82 25.70 -33.30
CA GLN A 68 2.11 25.47 -33.94
C GLN A 68 3.14 26.39 -33.27
N ALA A 69 3.90 25.85 -32.32
CA ALA A 69 5.07 26.52 -31.79
C ALA A 69 6.24 26.33 -32.76
N ALA A 70 6.64 27.44 -33.38
CA ALA A 70 7.79 27.54 -34.26
C ALA A 70 9.06 27.03 -33.57
N ALA A 71 9.76 26.11 -34.23
CA ALA A 71 11.11 25.72 -33.86
C ALA A 71 12.07 26.86 -34.20
N THR A 72 12.45 27.65 -33.21
CA THR A 72 13.63 28.52 -33.30
C THR A 72 14.89 27.65 -33.27
N PRO A 73 15.83 27.79 -34.23
CA PRO A 73 17.07 27.05 -34.22
C PRO A 73 17.96 27.50 -33.05
N CYS A 74 18.48 26.52 -32.30
CA CYS A 74 19.43 26.77 -31.22
C CYS A 74 20.71 27.47 -31.75
N PRO A 75 21.24 28.48 -31.06
CA PRO A 75 22.52 29.06 -31.40
C PRO A 75 23.64 28.02 -31.21
N VAL A 76 24.49 27.91 -32.23
CA VAL A 76 25.67 27.06 -32.26
C VAL A 76 26.60 27.43 -31.10
N CYS A 77 26.81 26.50 -30.17
CA CYS A 77 27.85 26.64 -29.15
C CYS A 77 29.24 26.56 -29.82
N PRO A 78 30.16 27.51 -29.57
CA PRO A 78 31.54 27.37 -30.03
C PRO A 78 32.21 26.18 -29.32
N ARG A 79 32.89 25.36 -30.13
CA ARG A 79 33.67 24.19 -29.72
C ARG A 79 34.82 24.65 -28.82
N VAL A 80 34.78 24.29 -27.54
CA VAL A 80 35.90 24.47 -26.61
C VAL A 80 36.96 23.41 -26.94
N GLU A 81 38.15 23.88 -27.32
CA GLU A 81 39.34 23.08 -27.57
C GLU A 81 39.81 22.46 -26.25
N ALA A 82 39.82 21.12 -26.18
CA ALA A 82 40.31 20.40 -25.01
C ALA A 82 41.84 20.47 -24.95
N PRO A 83 42.46 20.77 -23.78
CA PRO A 83 43.91 20.73 -23.62
C PRO A 83 44.42 19.28 -23.72
N ALA A 84 45.58 19.15 -24.37
CA ALA A 84 46.27 17.90 -24.67
C ALA A 84 46.48 16.99 -23.44
N PRO A 85 46.39 15.65 -23.59
CA PRO A 85 46.71 14.74 -22.51
C PRO A 85 48.23 14.70 -22.26
N LEU A 86 48.63 15.08 -21.04
CA LEU A 86 49.96 14.82 -20.50
C LEU A 86 50.20 13.30 -20.48
N ARG A 87 51.15 12.87 -21.31
CA ARG A 87 51.76 11.53 -21.26
C ARG A 87 52.48 11.36 -19.92
N GLY A 88 51.85 10.63 -19.01
CA GLY A 88 52.45 10.12 -17.78
C GLY A 88 52.08 8.65 -17.60
N THR A 89 52.80 7.75 -18.26
CA THR A 89 52.72 6.30 -18.06
C THR A 89 53.33 5.93 -16.71
N LEU A 90 52.52 5.86 -15.66
CA LEU A 90 52.82 5.02 -14.49
C LEU A 90 52.38 3.60 -14.82
N GLN A 91 53.32 2.78 -15.32
CA GLN A 91 53.12 1.35 -15.46
C GLN A 91 53.18 0.68 -14.08
N ILE A 92 52.02 0.53 -13.44
CA ILE A 92 51.87 -0.42 -12.33
C ILE A 92 51.73 -1.81 -12.95
N ARG A 93 52.87 -2.49 -13.10
CA ARG A 93 52.97 -3.86 -13.58
C ARG A 93 52.63 -4.82 -12.44
N GLY A 94 51.39 -5.28 -12.41
CA GLY A 94 50.88 -6.24 -11.43
C GLY A 94 49.56 -6.85 -11.89
N THR A 95 49.57 -7.57 -13.02
CA THR A 95 48.42 -8.37 -13.47
C THR A 95 48.36 -9.67 -12.69
N LEU A 96 47.76 -9.63 -11.50
CA LEU A 96 47.03 -10.79 -10.99
C LEU A 96 45.71 -10.87 -11.77
N PRO A 97 45.30 -12.03 -12.31
CA PRO A 97 43.95 -12.21 -12.84
C PRO A 97 43.00 -12.09 -11.65
N GLY A 98 42.53 -10.86 -11.39
CA GLY A 98 41.45 -10.62 -10.46
C GLY A 98 40.21 -11.33 -11.00
N PRO A 99 39.42 -12.03 -10.16
CA PRO A 99 38.12 -12.49 -10.59
C PRO A 99 37.34 -11.27 -11.07
N ASP A 100 36.93 -11.26 -12.34
CA ASP A 100 36.03 -10.25 -12.87
C ASP A 100 34.81 -10.18 -11.96
N ILE A 101 34.71 -9.08 -11.19
CA ILE A 101 33.55 -8.82 -10.35
C ILE A 101 32.39 -8.58 -11.30
N GLN A 102 31.64 -9.64 -11.60
CA GLN A 102 30.40 -9.60 -12.35
C GLN A 102 29.41 -8.78 -11.52
N VAL A 103 29.30 -7.48 -11.80
CA VAL A 103 28.22 -6.66 -11.26
C VAL A 103 26.94 -7.13 -11.94
N PRO A 104 25.96 -7.69 -11.20
CA PRO A 104 24.73 -8.15 -11.80
C PRO A 104 24.04 -7.00 -12.53
N ASP A 105 23.56 -7.23 -13.75
CA ASP A 105 22.70 -6.27 -14.44
C ASP A 105 21.30 -6.29 -13.79
N VAL A 106 21.19 -5.54 -12.71
CA VAL A 106 19.94 -5.40 -11.94
C VAL A 106 18.83 -4.84 -12.84
N ALA A 107 19.14 -3.99 -13.83
CA ALA A 107 18.13 -3.39 -14.71
C ALA A 107 17.52 -4.44 -15.64
N ALA A 108 18.34 -5.30 -16.25
CA ALA A 108 17.84 -6.42 -17.06
C ALA A 108 17.01 -7.40 -16.20
N GLU A 109 17.44 -7.70 -14.98
CA GLU A 109 16.66 -8.53 -14.05
C GLU A 109 15.29 -7.89 -13.73
N ARG A 110 15.26 -6.57 -13.48
CA ARG A 110 14.00 -5.82 -13.23
C ARG A 110 13.08 -5.83 -14.44
N ALA A 111 13.62 -5.64 -15.64
CA ALA A 111 12.84 -5.70 -16.87
C ALA A 111 12.22 -7.08 -17.06
N ALA A 112 13.01 -8.15 -16.89
CA ALA A 112 12.51 -9.52 -16.99
C ALA A 112 11.46 -9.86 -15.91
N GLN A 113 11.64 -9.37 -14.69
CA GLN A 113 10.64 -9.51 -13.62
C GLN A 113 9.33 -8.79 -13.97
N ARG A 114 9.43 -7.55 -14.45
CA ARG A 114 8.27 -6.76 -14.88
C ARG A 114 7.50 -7.45 -16.00
N GLU A 115 8.16 -7.93 -17.04
CA GLU A 115 7.51 -8.64 -18.15
C GLU A 115 6.78 -9.90 -17.67
N ARG A 116 7.36 -10.66 -16.74
CA ARG A 116 6.66 -11.81 -16.13
C ARG A 116 5.40 -11.39 -15.38
N LEU A 117 5.47 -10.32 -14.58
CA LEU A 117 4.32 -9.82 -13.83
C LEU A 117 3.21 -9.29 -14.75
N ILE A 118 3.57 -8.66 -15.87
CA ILE A 118 2.61 -8.25 -16.91
C ILE A 118 1.89 -9.47 -17.48
N GLY A 119 2.61 -10.56 -17.80
CA GLY A 119 2.02 -11.81 -18.27
C GLY A 119 1.08 -12.52 -17.28
N TRP A 120 1.10 -12.12 -16.00
CA TRP A 120 0.20 -12.63 -14.96
C TRP A 120 -0.94 -11.67 -14.60
N THR A 121 -0.96 -10.49 -15.22
CA THR A 121 -1.98 -9.47 -14.96
C THR A 121 -3.24 -9.77 -15.76
N ALA A 122 -4.38 -9.81 -15.09
CA ALA A 122 -5.68 -10.01 -15.70
C ALA A 122 -6.11 -8.79 -16.52
N HIS A 123 -6.90 -9.04 -17.56
CA HIS A 123 -7.58 -7.97 -18.27
C HIS A 123 -8.50 -7.19 -17.31
N PRO A 124 -8.58 -5.84 -17.37
CA PRO A 124 -9.40 -5.04 -16.47
C PRO A 124 -10.87 -5.51 -16.35
N ASP A 125 -11.47 -5.92 -17.46
CA ASP A 125 -12.86 -6.41 -17.49
C ASP A 125 -13.07 -7.70 -16.67
N ARG A 126 -12.01 -8.50 -16.46
CA ARG A 126 -12.06 -9.69 -15.60
C ARG A 126 -11.79 -9.37 -14.14
N VAL A 127 -11.19 -8.21 -13.85
CA VAL A 127 -10.94 -7.74 -12.48
C VAL A 127 -12.18 -7.04 -11.92
N ALA A 128 -12.87 -6.26 -12.74
CA ALA A 128 -14.12 -5.64 -12.36
C ALA A 128 -15.15 -6.71 -11.94
N GLY A 129 -15.67 -6.62 -10.72
CA GLY A 129 -16.63 -7.58 -10.18
C GLY A 129 -16.05 -8.95 -9.74
N SER A 130 -14.74 -9.17 -9.82
CA SER A 130 -14.10 -10.43 -9.38
C SER A 130 -14.04 -10.61 -7.86
N ALA A 131 -14.43 -9.57 -7.12
CA ALA A 131 -14.52 -9.54 -5.67
C ALA A 131 -15.72 -8.70 -5.22
N ALA A 132 -16.31 -9.06 -4.09
CA ALA A 132 -17.34 -8.30 -3.38
C ALA A 132 -16.77 -7.34 -2.32
N ALA A 133 -15.51 -7.55 -1.93
CA ALA A 133 -14.77 -6.71 -0.99
C ALA A 133 -13.27 -6.68 -1.30
N LEU A 134 -12.62 -5.59 -0.90
CA LEU A 134 -11.19 -5.33 -1.14
C LEU A 134 -10.44 -5.10 0.17
N ASP A 135 -9.34 -5.82 0.36
CA ASP A 135 -8.46 -5.71 1.52
C ASP A 135 -7.10 -5.15 1.14
N LEU A 136 -6.82 -3.93 1.56
CA LEU A 136 -5.51 -3.34 1.50
C LEU A 136 -4.74 -3.75 2.76
N ILE A 137 -3.60 -4.40 2.57
CA ILE A 137 -2.77 -4.90 3.66
C ILE A 137 -1.44 -4.16 3.61
N GLY A 138 -1.23 -3.27 4.58
CA GLY A 138 0.04 -2.60 4.79
C GLY A 138 1.01 -3.51 5.55
N LEU A 139 2.21 -3.69 5.01
CA LEU A 139 3.27 -4.50 5.62
C LEU A 139 4.35 -3.59 6.20
N VAL A 140 4.69 -3.80 7.46
CA VAL A 140 5.84 -3.17 8.12
C VAL A 140 6.76 -4.26 8.62
N PHE A 141 8.05 -4.17 8.30
CA PHE A 141 9.04 -5.10 8.83
C PHE A 141 10.02 -4.35 9.73
N THR A 142 9.96 -4.63 11.03
CA THR A 142 10.83 -4.05 12.06
C THR A 142 12.02 -4.93 12.39
N VAL A 143 11.94 -6.24 12.09
CA VAL A 143 13.05 -7.17 12.24
C VAL A 143 14.04 -6.95 11.09
N PRO A 144 15.34 -6.70 11.35
CA PRO A 144 16.35 -6.58 10.29
C PRO A 144 16.36 -7.79 9.36
N ARG A 145 16.73 -7.58 8.10
CA ARG A 145 16.94 -8.67 7.15
C ARG A 145 18.39 -9.13 7.27
N GLU A 146 18.61 -10.43 7.42
CA GLU A 146 19.95 -10.99 7.34
C GLU A 146 20.58 -10.64 5.97
N PRO A 147 21.86 -10.21 5.94
CA PRO A 147 22.56 -9.95 4.69
C PRO A 147 22.49 -11.18 3.76
N GLY A 148 22.08 -10.97 2.51
CA GLY A 148 21.96 -12.05 1.52
C GLY A 148 20.66 -12.87 1.57
N ALA A 149 19.76 -12.68 2.55
CA ALA A 149 18.56 -13.51 2.73
C ALA A 149 17.43 -13.35 1.66
N GLY A 150 17.70 -12.72 0.51
CA GLY A 150 16.71 -12.57 -0.56
C GLY A 150 15.49 -11.74 -0.15
N TYR A 151 14.34 -11.97 -0.78
CA TYR A 151 13.10 -11.27 -0.45
C TYR A 151 12.38 -11.95 0.71
N ARG A 152 11.66 -11.18 1.51
CA ARG A 152 10.90 -11.74 2.65
C ARG A 152 9.73 -12.56 2.14
N PRO A 153 9.57 -13.82 2.55
CA PRO A 153 8.44 -14.62 2.14
C PRO A 153 7.15 -14.13 2.81
N LEU A 154 6.07 -14.07 2.04
CA LEU A 154 4.72 -13.82 2.52
C LEU A 154 3.74 -14.78 1.86
N ALA A 155 3.15 -15.68 2.64
CA ALA A 155 2.06 -16.52 2.17
C ALA A 155 0.71 -15.87 2.43
N LEU A 156 -0.08 -15.70 1.38
CA LEU A 156 -1.46 -15.20 1.42
C LEU A 156 -2.43 -16.35 1.10
N ALA A 157 -3.39 -16.58 1.98
CA ALA A 157 -4.43 -17.58 1.80
C ALA A 157 -5.82 -16.92 1.70
N LEU A 158 -6.41 -16.97 0.51
CA LEU A 158 -7.74 -16.44 0.22
C LEU A 158 -8.78 -17.55 0.00
N SER A 159 -8.40 -18.82 0.12
CA SER A 159 -9.30 -19.96 -0.07
C SER A 159 -10.50 -19.96 0.89
N GLY A 160 -10.37 -19.33 2.07
CA GLY A 160 -11.45 -19.15 3.04
C GLY A 160 -12.30 -17.89 2.81
N ALA A 161 -11.95 -17.05 1.84
CA ALA A 161 -12.66 -15.81 1.50
C ALA A 161 -12.65 -15.58 -0.03
N PRO A 162 -13.32 -16.45 -0.80
CA PRO A 162 -13.25 -16.47 -2.26
C PRO A 162 -13.86 -15.22 -2.92
N ASP A 163 -14.64 -14.45 -2.19
CA ASP A 163 -15.27 -13.20 -2.61
C ASP A 163 -14.41 -11.96 -2.34
N ARG A 164 -13.21 -12.11 -1.75
CA ARG A 164 -12.36 -10.96 -1.35
C ARG A 164 -11.09 -10.89 -2.18
N ALA A 165 -10.72 -9.70 -2.64
CA ALA A 165 -9.40 -9.47 -3.25
C ALA A 165 -8.47 -8.79 -2.25
N VAL A 166 -7.17 -9.02 -2.38
CA VAL A 166 -6.15 -8.38 -1.54
C VAL A 166 -5.25 -7.49 -2.38
N VAL A 167 -4.94 -6.31 -1.87
CA VAL A 167 -3.86 -5.45 -2.36
C VAL A 167 -2.79 -5.35 -1.28
N VAL A 168 -1.58 -5.81 -1.58
CA VAL A 168 -0.44 -5.71 -0.68
C VAL A 168 0.25 -4.37 -0.86
N LEU A 169 0.45 -3.63 0.23
CA LEU A 169 1.26 -2.42 0.26
C LEU A 169 2.57 -2.72 0.99
N ALA A 170 3.70 -2.67 0.28
CA ALA A 170 5.00 -3.07 0.81
C ALA A 170 6.06 -1.99 0.62
N GLU A 171 6.94 -1.85 1.61
CA GLU A 171 8.08 -0.92 1.55
C GLU A 171 9.44 -1.63 1.54
N GLN A 172 9.43 -2.95 1.71
CA GLN A 172 10.62 -3.80 1.66
C GLN A 172 10.41 -4.93 0.65
N PRO A 173 11.49 -5.53 0.13
CA PRO A 173 11.35 -6.60 -0.83
C PRO A 173 10.64 -7.84 -0.27
N VAL A 174 9.58 -8.28 -0.95
CA VAL A 174 8.75 -9.42 -0.56
C VAL A 174 8.55 -10.41 -1.71
N THR A 175 8.51 -11.70 -1.39
CA THR A 175 8.04 -12.75 -2.30
C THR A 175 6.67 -13.21 -1.81
N VAL A 176 5.65 -13.01 -2.63
CA VAL A 176 4.27 -13.35 -2.31
C VAL A 176 3.92 -14.71 -2.89
N THR A 177 3.40 -15.61 -2.06
CA THR A 177 2.73 -16.84 -2.49
C THR A 177 1.24 -16.69 -2.24
N LEU A 178 0.39 -17.03 -3.21
CA LEU A 178 -1.06 -16.84 -3.11
C LEU A 178 -1.82 -18.15 -3.35
N SER A 179 -2.65 -18.53 -2.39
CA SER A 179 -3.64 -19.61 -2.54
C SER A 179 -5.06 -19.03 -2.62
N THR A 180 -5.85 -19.51 -3.58
CA THR A 180 -7.23 -19.07 -3.83
C THR A 180 -8.15 -20.27 -4.04
N ARG A 181 -9.46 -20.04 -3.88
CA ARG A 181 -10.50 -20.96 -4.35
C ARG A 181 -11.53 -20.16 -5.19
N PRO A 182 -11.75 -20.52 -6.46
CA PRO A 182 -11.02 -21.52 -7.24
C PRO A 182 -9.54 -21.12 -7.46
N PRO A 183 -8.63 -22.06 -7.78
CA PRO A 183 -7.20 -21.77 -7.93
C PRO A 183 -6.91 -20.83 -9.12
N ASP A 184 -7.72 -20.85 -10.18
CA ASP A 184 -7.61 -20.02 -11.38
C ASP A 184 -8.35 -18.68 -11.27
N ARG A 185 -8.71 -18.26 -10.05
CA ARG A 185 -9.41 -16.99 -9.81
C ARG A 185 -8.62 -15.81 -10.37
N ALA A 186 -9.25 -15.05 -11.27
CA ALA A 186 -8.68 -13.84 -11.84
C ALA A 186 -8.67 -12.68 -10.85
N GLY A 187 -7.61 -11.86 -10.91
CA GLY A 187 -7.51 -10.59 -10.21
C GLY A 187 -7.52 -10.69 -8.69
N ALA A 188 -7.11 -11.82 -8.10
CA ALA A 188 -7.21 -12.01 -6.65
C ALA A 188 -6.20 -11.16 -5.85
N LEU A 189 -5.11 -10.74 -6.49
CA LEU A 189 -4.00 -10.02 -5.86
C LEU A 189 -3.63 -8.75 -6.62
N GLY A 190 -3.60 -7.61 -5.94
CA GLY A 190 -2.88 -6.41 -6.36
C GLY A 190 -1.63 -6.20 -5.52
N VAL A 191 -0.63 -5.49 -6.06
CA VAL A 191 0.57 -5.12 -5.29
C VAL A 191 0.94 -3.67 -5.56
N GLU A 192 1.11 -2.88 -4.52
CA GLU A 192 1.81 -1.59 -4.58
C GLU A 192 3.05 -1.64 -3.70
N SER A 193 4.22 -1.28 -4.24
CA SER A 193 5.47 -1.43 -3.50
C SER A 193 6.53 -0.40 -3.82
N SER A 194 7.13 0.23 -2.81
CA SER A 194 8.31 1.09 -3.01
C SER A 194 9.59 0.28 -3.24
N ALA A 195 9.57 -1.00 -2.89
CA ALA A 195 10.64 -1.96 -3.15
C ALA A 195 10.27 -2.97 -4.24
N ALA A 196 11.24 -3.73 -4.73
CA ALA A 196 10.96 -4.79 -5.70
C ALA A 196 10.29 -5.98 -5.01
N PHE A 197 9.40 -6.67 -5.71
CA PHE A 197 8.72 -7.84 -5.18
C PHE A 197 8.72 -8.98 -6.19
N ALA A 198 8.41 -10.18 -5.74
CA ALA A 198 8.21 -11.35 -6.56
C ALA A 198 6.89 -12.04 -6.22
N VAL A 199 6.36 -12.82 -7.16
CA VAL A 199 5.25 -13.76 -6.91
C VAL A 199 5.77 -15.16 -7.22
N ALA A 200 5.74 -16.06 -6.24
CA ALA A 200 6.40 -17.37 -6.34
C ALA A 200 5.70 -18.31 -7.34
N GLU A 201 4.37 -18.34 -7.32
CA GLU A 201 3.52 -19.22 -8.13
C GLU A 201 2.66 -18.40 -9.09
N GLY A 202 3.33 -17.63 -9.94
CA GLY A 202 2.68 -16.79 -10.94
C GLY A 202 1.93 -17.60 -11.99
N ARG A 203 0.75 -17.12 -12.37
CA ARG A 203 -0.10 -17.72 -13.41
C ARG A 203 -0.89 -16.62 -14.14
N PRO A 204 -1.34 -16.87 -15.38
CA PRO A 204 -2.18 -15.93 -16.11
C PRO A 204 -3.36 -15.47 -15.26
N ASP A 205 -3.70 -14.19 -15.36
CA ASP A 205 -4.80 -13.53 -14.67
C ASP A 205 -4.74 -13.50 -13.13
N LEU A 206 -3.69 -14.01 -12.47
CA LEU A 206 -3.60 -13.99 -11.01
C LEU A 206 -3.68 -12.57 -10.44
N LEU A 207 -2.94 -11.65 -11.07
CA LEU A 207 -2.79 -10.29 -10.60
C LEU A 207 -3.92 -9.42 -11.15
N ALA A 208 -4.57 -8.66 -10.27
CA ALA A 208 -5.39 -7.54 -10.71
C ALA A 208 -4.50 -6.47 -11.37
N GLY A 209 -3.29 -6.29 -10.85
CA GLY A 209 -2.27 -5.41 -11.40
C GLY A 209 -1.16 -5.20 -10.39
N PHE A 210 -0.20 -4.37 -10.73
CA PHE A 210 0.84 -3.97 -9.80
C PHE A 210 1.39 -2.58 -10.10
N ARG A 211 1.90 -1.90 -9.08
CA ARG A 211 2.66 -0.65 -9.19
C ARG A 211 3.87 -0.75 -8.27
N ALA A 212 5.07 -0.72 -8.83
CA ALA A 212 6.28 -0.69 -8.01
C ALA A 212 7.32 0.24 -8.59
N LEU A 213 8.00 1.01 -7.72
CA LEU A 213 9.02 1.96 -8.15
C LEU A 213 10.15 1.26 -8.95
N PRO A 214 10.67 0.10 -8.52
CA PRO A 214 11.71 -0.60 -9.29
C PRO A 214 11.24 -1.18 -10.62
N PHE A 215 9.93 -1.18 -10.88
CA PHE A 215 9.33 -1.63 -12.15
C PHE A 215 8.79 -0.45 -12.97
N GLY A 216 9.21 0.78 -12.66
CA GLY A 216 8.92 1.97 -13.47
C GLY A 216 7.65 2.72 -13.09
N ALA A 217 7.01 2.41 -11.96
CA ALA A 217 5.93 3.27 -11.46
C ALA A 217 6.51 4.60 -10.96
N SER A 218 5.88 5.72 -11.30
CA SER A 218 6.28 7.05 -10.81
C SER A 218 5.95 7.25 -9.33
N GLU A 219 4.87 6.64 -8.88
CA GLU A 219 4.36 6.73 -7.52
C GLU A 219 3.74 5.39 -7.09
N VAL A 220 3.73 5.14 -5.79
CA VAL A 220 3.10 3.98 -5.18
C VAL A 220 2.38 4.39 -3.90
N ALA A 221 1.36 3.63 -3.54
CA ALA A 221 0.64 3.79 -2.28
C ALA A 221 1.60 3.70 -1.09
N PRO A 222 1.62 4.69 -0.19
CA PRO A 222 2.35 4.56 1.05
C PRO A 222 1.64 3.59 2.00
N VAL A 223 2.41 2.95 2.88
CA VAL A 223 1.84 2.22 4.02
C VAL A 223 1.37 3.24 5.05
N LEU A 224 0.10 3.16 5.48
CA LEU A 224 -0.40 3.99 6.59
C LEU A 224 0.13 3.44 7.91
N ASP A 225 1.34 3.84 8.24
CA ASP A 225 2.02 3.60 9.50
C ASP A 225 1.78 4.77 10.46
N PRO A 226 1.23 4.54 11.68
CA PRO A 226 1.02 5.59 12.68
C PRO A 226 2.27 6.42 13.00
N LEU A 227 3.47 5.83 12.88
CA LEU A 227 4.73 6.53 13.15
C LEU A 227 5.14 7.49 12.02
N ARG A 228 4.60 7.28 10.81
CA ARG A 228 4.93 8.06 9.59
C ARG A 228 3.69 8.69 8.96
N PHE A 229 2.63 8.84 9.77
CA PHE A 229 1.34 9.35 9.32
C PHE A 229 1.40 10.87 9.10
N GLY A 230 0.92 11.32 7.94
CA GLY A 230 0.81 12.74 7.59
C GLY A 230 -0.23 12.99 6.51
N PRO A 231 -0.62 14.26 6.25
CA PRO A 231 -1.65 14.60 5.27
C PRO A 231 -1.31 14.16 3.83
N GLU A 232 -0.04 14.21 3.45
CA GLU A 232 0.44 13.73 2.14
C GLU A 232 0.37 12.21 2.02
N THR A 233 0.86 11.50 3.04
CA THR A 233 0.74 10.04 3.15
C THR A 233 -0.71 9.60 3.04
N LEU A 234 -1.61 10.30 3.73
CA LEU A 234 -3.04 10.00 3.69
C LEU A 234 -3.63 10.24 2.29
N ARG A 235 -3.30 11.37 1.64
CA ARG A 235 -3.75 11.65 0.27
C ARG A 235 -3.28 10.56 -0.70
N GLY A 236 -1.99 10.23 -0.71
CA GLY A 236 -1.43 9.20 -1.59
C GLY A 236 -2.07 7.82 -1.35
N PHE A 237 -2.31 7.46 -0.08
CA PHE A 237 -3.04 6.24 0.26
C PHE A 237 -4.49 6.27 -0.25
N CYS A 238 -5.22 7.36 -0.04
CA CYS A 238 -6.62 7.48 -0.45
C CYS A 238 -6.77 7.50 -1.98
N ASP A 239 -5.81 8.06 -2.71
CA ASP A 239 -5.76 8.00 -4.17
C ASP A 239 -5.53 6.58 -4.67
N ALA A 240 -4.60 5.85 -4.05
CA ALA A 240 -4.40 4.44 -4.35
C ALA A 240 -5.64 3.59 -4.04
N LEU A 241 -6.26 3.80 -2.87
CA LEU A 241 -7.49 3.12 -2.48
C LEU A 241 -8.61 3.36 -3.50
N ARG A 242 -8.79 4.60 -3.96
CA ARG A 242 -9.77 4.95 -5.00
C ARG A 242 -9.47 4.27 -6.33
N ARG A 243 -8.21 4.24 -6.76
CA ARG A 243 -7.78 3.56 -7.99
C ARG A 243 -8.12 2.07 -7.94
N TRP A 244 -7.72 1.36 -6.88
CA TRP A 244 -8.02 -0.06 -6.73
C TRP A 244 -9.51 -0.33 -6.61
N ALA A 245 -10.23 0.44 -5.80
CA ALA A 245 -11.67 0.29 -5.68
C ALA A 245 -12.37 0.45 -7.04
N THR A 246 -11.95 1.43 -7.85
CA THR A 246 -12.46 1.62 -9.21
C THR A 246 -12.14 0.44 -10.11
N GLN A 247 -10.91 -0.07 -10.07
CA GLN A 247 -10.48 -1.21 -10.89
C GLN A 247 -11.30 -2.49 -10.60
N PHE A 248 -11.66 -2.72 -9.35
CA PHE A 248 -12.53 -3.83 -8.96
C PHE A 248 -14.03 -3.54 -9.15
N GLY A 249 -14.42 -2.31 -9.51
CA GLY A 249 -15.82 -1.90 -9.58
C GLY A 249 -16.52 -1.83 -8.22
N LEU A 250 -15.76 -1.58 -7.15
CA LEU A 250 -16.23 -1.58 -5.77
C LEU A 250 -16.39 -0.17 -5.20
N PRO A 251 -17.47 0.12 -4.46
CA PRO A 251 -17.55 1.36 -3.70
C PRO A 251 -16.62 1.30 -2.48
N LEU A 252 -16.04 2.45 -2.08
CA LEU A 252 -15.09 2.54 -0.96
C LEU A 252 -15.58 1.91 0.35
N ARG A 253 -16.89 1.83 0.59
CA ARG A 253 -17.47 1.18 1.78
C ARG A 253 -17.29 -0.35 1.82
N HIS A 254 -16.87 -0.97 0.71
CA HIS A 254 -16.50 -2.40 0.62
C HIS A 254 -14.99 -2.62 0.73
N THR A 255 -14.25 -1.59 1.15
CA THR A 255 -12.81 -1.67 1.33
C THR A 255 -12.44 -1.75 2.80
N ARG A 256 -11.29 -2.36 3.07
CA ARG A 256 -10.70 -2.49 4.38
C ARG A 256 -9.21 -2.26 4.28
N TYR A 257 -8.65 -1.62 5.30
CA TYR A 257 -7.21 -1.50 5.49
C TYR A 257 -6.80 -2.20 6.79
N THR A 258 -5.75 -3.02 6.74
CA THR A 258 -5.12 -3.61 7.91
C THR A 258 -3.61 -3.40 7.84
N LEU A 259 -3.02 -2.87 8.91
CA LEU A 259 -1.57 -2.76 9.08
C LEU A 259 -1.06 -3.95 9.89
N ILE A 260 -0.09 -4.67 9.36
CA ILE A 260 0.46 -5.88 9.98
C ILE A 260 1.99 -5.77 10.00
N GLU A 261 2.55 -5.99 11.19
CA GLU A 261 3.99 -5.98 11.41
C GLU A 261 4.58 -7.39 11.38
N ASN A 262 5.69 -7.56 10.65
CA ASN A 262 6.45 -8.79 10.45
C ASN A 262 5.63 -10.04 10.08
N PRO A 263 4.60 -9.97 9.21
CA PRO A 263 3.89 -11.18 8.81
C PRO A 263 4.74 -12.05 7.90
N THR A 264 4.65 -13.36 8.08
CA THR A 264 5.10 -14.36 7.09
C THR A 264 3.92 -15.12 6.49
N ARG A 265 2.77 -15.14 7.19
CA ARG A 265 1.52 -15.76 6.72
C ARG A 265 0.31 -14.89 7.08
N ILE A 266 -0.58 -14.73 6.12
CA ILE A 266 -1.87 -14.08 6.29
C ILE A 266 -2.95 -14.93 5.61
N ALA A 267 -4.03 -15.22 6.33
CA ALA A 267 -5.18 -15.95 5.82
C ALA A 267 -6.46 -15.14 6.02
N LEU A 268 -7.29 -15.06 4.99
CA LEU A 268 -8.63 -14.50 5.06
C LEU A 268 -9.65 -15.64 5.14
N SER A 269 -10.55 -15.56 6.12
CA SER A 269 -11.64 -16.51 6.34
C SER A 269 -12.94 -15.74 6.55
N GLY A 270 -13.76 -15.67 5.52
CA GLY A 270 -14.86 -14.71 5.43
C GLY A 270 -14.39 -13.29 5.72
N GLU A 271 -14.96 -12.64 6.73
CA GLU A 271 -14.52 -11.32 7.17
C GLU A 271 -13.27 -11.33 8.05
N ALA A 272 -12.89 -12.45 8.65
CA ALA A 272 -11.73 -12.50 9.53
C ALA A 272 -10.42 -12.47 8.73
N LEU A 273 -9.40 -11.87 9.33
CA LEU A 273 -8.02 -11.96 8.87
C LEU A 273 -7.19 -12.51 10.03
N HIS A 274 -6.50 -13.60 9.73
CA HIS A 274 -5.60 -14.31 10.62
C HIS A 274 -4.17 -14.19 10.07
N GLY A 275 -3.18 -14.28 10.92
CA GLY A 275 -1.78 -14.28 10.51
C GLY A 275 -0.86 -14.45 11.70
N ASP A 276 0.43 -14.62 11.42
CA ASP A 276 1.49 -14.71 12.44
C ASP A 276 2.15 -13.36 12.75
N GLY A 277 1.85 -12.32 11.96
CA GLY A 277 2.29 -10.96 12.22
C GLY A 277 1.49 -10.25 13.32
N THR A 278 2.05 -9.18 13.85
CA THR A 278 1.38 -8.33 14.86
C THR A 278 0.48 -7.31 14.18
N ALA A 279 -0.83 -7.43 14.36
CA ALA A 279 -1.77 -6.44 13.85
C ALA A 279 -1.61 -5.11 14.60
N ARG A 280 -1.30 -4.02 13.88
CA ARG A 280 -1.10 -2.67 14.45
C ARG A 280 -2.33 -1.78 14.33
N GLY A 281 -3.22 -2.08 13.39
CA GLY A 281 -4.46 -1.34 13.22
C GLY A 281 -5.31 -1.87 12.08
N ARG A 282 -6.62 -1.59 12.16
CA ARG A 282 -7.58 -1.92 11.11
C ARG A 282 -8.63 -0.81 11.00
N VAL A 283 -8.93 -0.40 9.76
CA VAL A 283 -10.00 0.55 9.45
C VAL A 283 -10.80 0.00 8.29
N SER A 284 -12.13 0.00 8.39
CA SER A 284 -13.00 -0.64 7.39
C SER A 284 -14.21 0.21 7.02
N GLY A 285 -14.74 -0.09 5.83
CA GLY A 285 -16.05 0.31 5.37
C GLY A 285 -16.32 1.80 5.46
N ARG A 286 -17.38 2.19 6.16
CA ARG A 286 -17.80 3.60 6.28
C ARG A 286 -16.73 4.49 6.92
N ARG A 287 -15.93 3.96 7.87
CA ARG A 287 -14.87 4.74 8.52
C ARG A 287 -13.74 5.04 7.53
N LEU A 288 -13.31 4.04 6.77
CA LEU A 288 -12.29 4.20 5.74
C LEU A 288 -12.77 5.12 4.61
N ALA A 289 -14.02 4.93 4.16
CA ALA A 289 -14.63 5.79 3.14
C ALA A 289 -14.73 7.25 3.60
N ARG A 290 -15.05 7.52 4.88
CA ARG A 290 -15.04 8.89 5.42
C ARG A 290 -13.65 9.49 5.52
N LEU A 291 -12.65 8.67 5.86
CA LEU A 291 -11.26 9.11 5.92
C LEU A 291 -10.76 9.57 4.54
N CYS A 292 -11.22 8.93 3.47
CA CYS A 292 -10.83 9.23 2.09
C CYS A 292 -11.85 10.07 1.29
N ARG A 293 -12.67 10.88 1.96
CA ARG A 293 -13.65 11.77 1.31
C ARG A 293 -13.07 13.12 0.88
N VAL A 294 -11.78 13.36 1.13
CA VAL A 294 -11.08 14.62 0.85
C VAL A 294 -10.75 14.76 -0.63
#